data_AF-A0A0F7TIK0-F1
#
_entry.id   AF-A0A0F7TIK0-F1
#
_cell.length_a   1.000
_cell.length_b   1.000
_cell.length_c   1.000
_cell.angle_alpha   90.00
_cell.angle_beta   90.00
_cell.angle_gamma   90.00
#
_symmetry.space_group_name_H-M   'P 1'
#
loop_
_entity.id
_entity.type
_entity.pdbx_description
1 polymer ?
#
loop_
_entity_poly.entity_id
_entity_poly.type
_entity_poly.pdbx_seq_one_letter_code
_entity_poly.pdbx_strand_id
1 'polypeptide(L)'
;MVDYVLAKGYHAEPDSPEVGSALYTAVTHADVALVDVLIEKGLVKNLCTIQEPMYPMDPQDEPVDRSILGKVTSPTGDVDAVAATMDSLLRHDIKMNSGNRSACLDSFGEGEYKPSVSEPNFQLLLDRGADPFCDGGPDQVVELLSLLATEGAKPELQLILKRLNESSISFEEIERIVARVQRRWNEDDDLDLLPLLHRACCRKKYREIMPVSWYA
;
A
#
# COMPACT_ATOMS: atom_id res chain seq x y z
N MET A 1 19.59 -0.55 21.95
CA MET A 1 20.24 -1.85 21.62
C MET A 1 21.00 -1.76 20.29
N VAL A 2 20.41 -1.22 19.22
CA VAL A 2 21.09 -1.00 17.92
C VAL A 2 22.39 -0.19 18.06
N ASP A 3 22.37 0.95 18.78
CA ASP A 3 23.59 1.74 19.03
C ASP A 3 24.69 0.94 19.73
N TYR A 4 24.33 0.06 20.66
CA TYR A 4 25.29 -0.77 21.38
C TYR A 4 25.93 -1.80 20.45
N VAL A 5 25.15 -2.41 19.55
CA VAL A 5 25.64 -3.42 18.59
C VAL A 5 26.56 -2.78 17.55
N LEU A 6 26.16 -1.62 17.00
CA LEU A 6 27.01 -0.85 16.08
C LEU A 6 28.29 -0.36 16.77
N ALA A 7 28.21 0.12 18.01
CA ALA A 7 29.37 0.54 18.80
C ALA A 7 30.33 -0.62 19.15
N LYS A 8 29.86 -1.89 19.09
CA LYS A 8 30.67 -3.09 19.29
C LYS A 8 31.35 -3.58 18.01
N GLY A 9 31.27 -2.83 16.91
CA GLY A 9 31.94 -3.15 15.65
C GLY A 9 31.13 -4.06 14.73
N TYR A 10 29.82 -4.23 14.99
CA TYR A 10 28.95 -4.86 14.02
C TYR A 10 28.75 -3.93 12.83
N HIS A 11 29.11 -4.40 11.65
CA HIS A 11 28.90 -3.68 10.39
C HIS A 11 27.72 -4.31 9.66
N ALA A 12 26.59 -3.62 9.66
CA ALA A 12 25.50 -3.91 8.75
C ALA A 12 25.73 -3.16 7.44
N GLU A 13 25.57 -3.85 6.31
CA GLU A 13 25.54 -3.19 5.02
C GLU A 13 24.19 -2.45 4.87
N PRO A 14 24.18 -1.23 4.32
CA PRO A 14 22.92 -0.55 4.02
C PRO A 14 22.03 -1.40 3.11
N ASP A 15 20.73 -1.39 3.40
CA ASP A 15 19.69 -2.14 2.69
C ASP A 15 19.87 -3.68 2.72
N SER A 16 20.70 -4.22 3.64
CA SER A 16 20.91 -5.67 3.75
C SER A 16 19.65 -6.40 4.26
N PRO A 17 19.53 -7.72 4.05
CA PRO A 17 18.42 -8.52 4.57
C PRO A 17 18.21 -8.39 6.09
N GLU A 18 19.29 -8.26 6.85
CA GLU A 18 19.23 -8.05 8.31
C GLU A 18 18.63 -6.69 8.65
N VAL A 19 18.98 -5.64 7.90
CA VAL A 19 18.37 -4.32 8.05
C VAL A 19 16.90 -4.37 7.64
N GLY A 20 16.56 -5.05 6.55
CA GLY A 20 15.18 -5.27 6.11
C GLY A 20 14.34 -5.97 7.19
N SER A 21 14.89 -6.99 7.85
CA SER A 21 14.23 -7.70 8.96
C SER A 21 14.07 -6.81 10.21
N ALA A 22 15.08 -6.02 10.54
CA ALA A 22 15.00 -5.06 11.64
C ALA A 22 13.94 -3.98 11.35
N LEU A 23 13.90 -3.47 10.12
CA LEU A 23 12.90 -2.50 9.67
C LEU A 23 11.50 -3.09 9.67
N TYR A 24 11.32 -4.33 9.19
CA TYR A 24 10.05 -5.06 9.26
C TYR A 24 9.54 -5.16 10.70
N THR A 25 10.42 -5.52 11.65
CA THR A 25 10.07 -5.59 13.06
C THR A 25 9.66 -4.21 13.60
N ALA A 26 10.41 -3.17 13.25
CA ALA A 26 10.13 -1.81 13.69
C ALA A 26 8.76 -1.33 13.20
N VAL A 27 8.45 -1.52 11.91
CA VAL A 27 7.18 -1.05 11.34
C VAL A 27 5.97 -1.86 11.81
N THR A 28 6.12 -3.17 12.00
CA THR A 28 5.02 -4.03 12.50
C THR A 28 4.74 -3.86 14.00
N HIS A 29 5.61 -3.16 14.72
CA HIS A 29 5.44 -2.78 16.12
C HIS A 29 5.18 -1.28 16.32
N ALA A 30 5.09 -0.52 15.23
CA ALA A 30 5.04 0.95 15.25
C ALA A 30 6.13 1.59 16.14
N ASP A 31 7.35 1.02 16.09
CA ASP A 31 8.50 1.50 16.86
C ASP A 31 9.23 2.62 16.10
N VAL A 32 8.69 3.83 16.24
CA VAL A 32 9.23 5.06 15.63
C VAL A 32 10.70 5.26 15.97
N ALA A 33 11.10 4.98 17.22
CA ALA A 33 12.47 5.21 17.67
C ALA A 33 13.44 4.25 16.98
N LEU A 34 13.06 3.00 16.78
CA LEU A 34 13.87 2.03 16.03
C LEU A 34 13.95 2.40 14.55
N VAL A 35 12.83 2.83 13.93
CA VAL A 35 12.83 3.33 12.55
C VAL A 35 13.79 4.49 12.37
N ASP A 36 13.69 5.53 13.22
CA ASP A 36 14.56 6.70 13.17
C ASP A 36 16.02 6.31 13.32
N VAL A 37 16.36 5.42 14.28
CA VAL A 37 17.74 4.97 14.47
C VAL A 37 18.28 4.22 13.25
N LEU A 38 17.49 3.35 12.61
CA LEU A 38 17.95 2.61 11.42
C LEU A 38 18.28 3.57 10.26
N ILE A 39 17.43 4.59 10.07
CA ILE A 39 17.60 5.56 8.99
C ILE A 39 18.74 6.55 9.29
N GLU A 40 18.79 7.11 10.50
CA GLU A 40 19.82 8.09 10.92
C GLU A 40 21.24 7.49 10.87
N LYS A 41 21.37 6.18 11.07
CA LYS A 41 22.64 5.45 10.92
C LYS A 41 22.98 5.14 9.45
N GLY A 42 22.14 5.53 8.51
CA GLY A 42 22.32 5.31 7.08
C GLY A 42 22.20 3.84 6.68
N LEU A 43 21.51 3.03 7.47
CA LEU A 43 21.28 1.61 7.20
C LEU A 43 20.14 1.41 6.19
N VAL A 44 19.20 2.36 6.12
CA VAL A 44 18.11 2.38 5.14
C VAL A 44 18.38 3.52 4.15
N LYS A 45 18.59 3.19 2.88
CA LYS A 45 18.86 4.18 1.83
C LYS A 45 17.86 4.13 0.69
N ASN A 46 17.63 2.95 0.13
CA ASN A 46 16.76 2.80 -1.05
C ASN A 46 15.63 1.79 -0.85
N LEU A 47 15.49 1.21 0.35
CA LEU A 47 14.40 0.29 0.63
C LEU A 47 13.05 1.02 0.51
N CYS A 48 12.28 0.61 -0.50
CA CYS A 48 10.87 0.98 -0.65
C CYS A 48 9.97 -0.21 -0.28
N THR A 49 10.54 -1.41 -0.27
CA THR A 49 9.91 -2.67 0.09
C THR A 49 10.72 -3.36 1.17
N ILE A 50 10.05 -4.21 1.94
CA ILE A 50 10.65 -5.09 2.95
C ILE A 50 10.17 -6.51 2.68
N GLN A 51 11.09 -7.46 2.85
CA GLN A 51 10.74 -8.87 2.79
C GLN A 51 10.04 -9.25 4.09
N GLU A 52 8.81 -9.75 3.95
CA GLU A 52 8.11 -10.37 5.06
C GLU A 52 8.89 -11.63 5.48
N PRO A 53 9.29 -11.78 6.75
CA PRO A 53 10.02 -12.95 7.21
C PRO A 53 9.07 -14.15 7.15
N MET A 54 9.14 -14.86 6.03
CA MET A 54 8.34 -16.05 5.82
C MET A 54 8.88 -17.16 6.73
N TYR A 55 8.00 -17.88 7.42
CA TYR A 55 8.28 -19.25 7.84
C TYR A 55 7.96 -20.12 6.63
N PRO A 56 8.93 -20.50 5.77
CA PRO A 56 8.62 -21.28 4.58
C PRO A 56 8.06 -22.63 5.04
N MET A 57 6.76 -22.82 4.85
CA MET A 57 6.16 -24.16 4.86
C MET A 57 6.54 -24.91 3.57
N ASP A 58 6.82 -24.17 2.48
CA ASP A 58 7.34 -24.69 1.21
C ASP A 58 8.68 -24.03 0.84
N PRO A 59 9.75 -24.81 0.59
CA PRO A 59 11.04 -24.30 0.08
C PRO A 59 10.97 -23.63 -1.31
N GLN A 60 9.85 -23.72 -2.02
CA GLN A 60 9.64 -23.05 -3.31
C GLN A 60 8.95 -21.69 -3.21
N ASP A 61 8.44 -21.31 -2.04
CA ASP A 61 7.84 -20.00 -1.88
C ASP A 61 8.95 -18.94 -1.89
N GLU A 62 8.86 -18.02 -2.84
CA GLU A 62 9.75 -16.86 -2.92
C GLU A 62 9.34 -15.83 -1.85
N PRO A 63 10.30 -15.18 -1.16
CA PRO A 63 9.99 -14.11 -0.23
C PRO A 63 9.18 -13.01 -0.92
N VAL A 64 8.06 -12.63 -0.30
CA VAL A 64 7.20 -11.59 -0.85
C VAL A 64 7.71 -10.23 -0.37
N ASP A 65 8.15 -9.41 -1.32
CA ASP A 65 8.39 -7.99 -1.09
C ASP A 65 7.06 -7.28 -0.82
N ARG A 66 7.00 -6.59 0.32
CA ARG A 66 5.85 -5.81 0.79
C ARG A 66 6.20 -4.35 0.90
N SER A 67 5.24 -3.46 0.67
CA SER A 67 5.41 -2.03 0.92
C SER A 67 5.70 -1.78 2.41
N ILE A 68 6.74 -1.01 2.71
CA ILE A 68 7.10 -0.64 4.08
C ILE A 68 5.94 0.10 4.75
N LEU A 69 5.34 1.05 4.03
CA LEU A 69 4.21 1.84 4.52
C LEU A 69 2.94 1.01 4.64
N GLY A 70 2.74 0.03 3.76
CA GLY A 70 1.61 -0.90 3.85
C GLY A 70 1.68 -1.83 5.07
N LYS A 71 2.89 -2.13 5.57
CA LYS A 71 3.11 -3.03 6.71
C LYS A 71 3.28 -2.33 8.05
N VAL A 72 3.10 -1.01 8.12
CA VAL A 72 3.10 -0.30 9.41
C VAL A 72 1.85 -0.69 10.18
N THR A 73 2.04 -1.38 11.31
CA THR A 73 0.94 -1.80 12.19
C THR A 73 1.42 -1.81 13.63
N SER A 74 0.49 -1.99 14.56
CA SER A 74 0.76 -2.05 15.99
C SER A 74 0.05 -3.27 16.59
N PRO A 75 0.75 -4.16 17.32
CA PRO A 75 0.14 -5.30 17.99
C PRO A 75 -0.90 -4.89 19.04
N THR A 76 -0.83 -3.65 19.53
CA THR A 76 -1.80 -3.08 20.47
C THR A 76 -2.91 -2.30 19.78
N GLY A 77 -2.89 -2.17 18.45
CA GLY A 77 -3.83 -1.36 17.68
C GLY A 77 -3.67 0.15 17.91
N ASP A 78 -2.49 0.61 18.35
CA ASP A 78 -2.22 2.02 18.61
C ASP A 78 -2.09 2.80 17.29
N VAL A 79 -3.19 3.47 16.91
CA VAL A 79 -3.30 4.23 15.67
C VAL A 79 -2.38 5.45 15.65
N ASP A 80 -2.15 6.09 16.80
CA ASP A 80 -1.28 7.25 16.90
C ASP A 80 0.19 6.85 16.71
N ALA A 81 0.59 5.70 17.25
CA ALA A 81 1.92 5.13 17.02
C ALA A 81 2.12 4.74 15.54
N VAL A 82 1.12 4.12 14.90
CA VAL A 82 1.16 3.80 13.46
C VAL A 82 1.31 5.08 12.64
N ALA A 83 0.49 6.10 12.92
CA ALA A 83 0.53 7.39 12.26
C ALA A 83 1.92 8.05 12.40
N ALA A 84 2.46 8.08 13.62
CA ALA A 84 3.79 8.63 13.88
C ALA A 84 4.90 7.87 13.14
N THR A 85 4.78 6.54 13.03
CA THR A 85 5.73 5.69 12.30
C THR A 85 5.68 5.97 10.80
N MET A 86 4.48 6.07 10.22
CA MET A 86 4.31 6.47 8.81
C MET A 86 4.89 7.86 8.55
N ASP A 87 4.64 8.83 9.45
CA ASP A 87 5.16 10.18 9.34
C ASP A 87 6.70 10.23 9.44
N SER A 88 7.30 9.37 10.27
CA SER A 88 8.75 9.20 10.31
C SER A 88 9.29 8.67 8.98
N LEU A 89 8.75 7.58 8.46
CA LEU A 89 9.17 7.00 7.19
C LEU A 89 9.09 8.03 6.05
N LEU A 90 7.98 8.75 5.94
CA LEU A 90 7.79 9.78 4.90
C LEU A 90 8.73 10.97 5.07
N ARG A 91 9.02 11.39 6.31
CA ARG A 91 9.99 12.46 6.60
C ARG A 91 11.41 12.10 6.16
N HIS A 92 11.72 10.82 6.16
CA HIS A 92 12.99 10.25 5.75
C HIS A 92 13.02 9.82 4.27
N ASP A 93 12.18 10.42 3.44
CA ASP A 93 12.12 10.22 1.98
C ASP A 93 11.75 8.80 1.53
N ILE A 94 11.19 7.96 2.41
CA ILE A 94 10.56 6.71 1.99
C ILE A 94 9.34 7.06 1.14
N LYS A 95 9.35 6.63 -0.13
CA LYS A 95 8.31 6.99 -1.08
C LYS A 95 6.98 6.32 -0.73
N MET A 96 5.92 7.12 -0.65
CA MET A 96 4.54 6.63 -0.53
C MET A 96 4.17 5.69 -1.67
N ASN A 97 4.33 6.19 -2.90
CA ASN A 97 4.03 5.45 -4.11
C ASN A 97 5.34 5.11 -4.82
N SER A 98 5.87 3.91 -4.58
CA SER A 98 7.14 3.46 -5.17
C SER A 98 6.98 2.83 -6.55
N GLY A 99 5.74 2.57 -6.99
CA GLY A 99 5.43 1.92 -8.26
C GLY A 99 5.63 0.40 -8.27
N ASN A 100 6.30 -0.16 -7.27
CA ASN A 100 6.62 -1.58 -7.21
C ASN A 100 5.53 -2.41 -6.52
N ARG A 101 5.04 -1.95 -5.36
CA ARG A 101 4.04 -2.63 -4.52
C ARG A 101 3.08 -1.62 -3.92
N SER A 102 1.79 -1.97 -3.89
CA SER A 102 0.72 -1.12 -3.37
C SER A 102 0.67 -1.13 -1.85
N ALA A 103 1.04 0.00 -1.24
CA ALA A 103 0.87 0.21 0.20
C ALA A 103 -0.60 0.02 0.62
N CYS A 104 -1.51 0.50 -0.22
CA CYS A 104 -2.96 0.37 -0.04
C CYS A 104 -3.45 -1.08 -0.09
N LEU A 105 -2.83 -1.95 -0.88
CA LEU A 105 -3.18 -3.37 -0.89
C LEU A 105 -2.54 -4.09 0.30
N ASP A 106 -1.25 -3.85 0.55
CA ASP A 106 -0.50 -4.50 1.62
C ASP A 106 -0.98 -4.11 3.03
N SER A 107 -1.73 -3.00 3.17
CA SER A 107 -2.41 -2.65 4.42
C SER A 107 -3.55 -3.61 4.78
N PHE A 108 -3.96 -4.47 3.86
CA PHE A 108 -4.85 -5.57 4.16
C PHE A 108 -4.00 -6.83 4.34
N GLY A 109 -3.91 -7.31 5.58
CA GLY A 109 -3.11 -8.50 5.89
C GLY A 109 -3.57 -9.73 5.09
N GLU A 110 -2.63 -10.55 4.64
CA GLU A 110 -2.91 -11.88 4.10
C GLU A 110 -2.78 -12.93 5.23
N GLY A 111 -3.87 -13.64 5.53
CA GLY A 111 -3.89 -14.72 6.52
C GLY A 111 -5.29 -15.24 6.87
N GLU A 112 -5.37 -16.45 7.46
CA GLU A 112 -6.63 -17.11 7.89
C GLU A 112 -7.42 -16.31 8.95
N TYR A 113 -6.76 -15.34 9.59
CA TYR A 113 -7.40 -14.31 10.40
C TYR A 113 -7.61 -13.08 9.53
N LYS A 114 -8.67 -13.08 8.72
CA LYS A 114 -9.15 -11.88 8.01
C LYS A 114 -9.36 -10.75 9.03
N PRO A 115 -8.47 -9.76 9.14
CA PRO A 115 -8.77 -8.59 9.94
C PRO A 115 -9.81 -7.81 9.15
N SER A 116 -10.89 -7.41 9.81
CA SER A 116 -11.91 -6.57 9.20
C SER A 116 -11.29 -5.36 8.50
N VAL A 117 -11.74 -5.04 7.27
CA VAL A 117 -11.40 -3.86 6.43
C VAL A 117 -11.32 -2.52 7.16
N SER A 118 -11.83 -2.43 8.38
CA SER A 118 -11.65 -1.29 9.27
C SER A 118 -10.24 -1.23 9.90
N GLU A 119 -9.17 -1.52 9.16
CA GLU A 119 -7.84 -1.14 9.63
C GLU A 119 -7.67 0.37 9.41
N PRO A 120 -7.38 1.15 10.47
CA PRO A 120 -7.12 2.59 10.34
C PRO A 120 -5.94 2.87 9.41
N ASN A 121 -5.10 1.86 9.17
CA ASN A 121 -3.94 1.90 8.28
C ASN A 121 -4.30 2.33 6.85
N PHE A 122 -5.37 1.77 6.27
CA PHE A 122 -5.78 2.12 4.92
C PHE A 122 -6.19 3.60 4.82
N GLN A 123 -6.99 4.08 5.78
CA GLN A 123 -7.39 5.49 5.83
C GLN A 123 -6.19 6.42 6.08
N LEU A 124 -5.27 6.04 6.98
CA LEU A 124 -4.06 6.80 7.28
C LEU A 124 -3.15 6.94 6.05
N LEU A 125 -3.04 5.91 5.22
CA LEU A 125 -2.32 5.96 3.94
C LEU A 125 -2.99 6.94 2.98
N LEU A 126 -4.30 6.87 2.83
CA LEU A 126 -5.06 7.79 1.98
C LEU A 126 -4.94 9.25 2.45
N ASP A 127 -4.96 9.50 3.76
CA ASP A 127 -4.83 10.84 4.33
C ASP A 127 -3.43 11.43 4.10
N ARG A 128 -2.40 10.58 3.96
CA ARG A 128 -1.02 10.94 3.64
C ARG A 128 -0.73 11.00 2.14
N GLY A 129 -1.75 10.82 1.29
CA GLY A 129 -1.64 10.96 -0.15
C GLY A 129 -1.26 9.69 -0.92
N ALA A 130 -1.48 8.50 -0.34
CA ALA A 130 -1.38 7.25 -1.08
C ALA A 130 -2.36 7.26 -2.27
N ASP A 131 -1.87 6.85 -3.44
CA ASP A 131 -2.70 6.66 -4.62
C ASP A 131 -2.88 5.16 -4.90
N PRO A 132 -4.06 4.59 -4.60
CA PRO A 132 -4.31 3.15 -4.79
C PRO A 132 -4.23 2.70 -6.25
N PHE A 133 -4.14 3.63 -7.22
CA PHE A 133 -4.09 3.34 -8.65
C PHE A 133 -2.70 3.47 -9.27
N CYS A 134 -1.75 4.11 -8.58
CA CYS A 134 -0.39 4.31 -9.11
C CYS A 134 0.60 3.24 -8.68
N ASP A 135 0.29 2.45 -7.64
CA ASP A 135 1.20 1.45 -7.12
C ASP A 135 0.89 0.03 -7.56
N GLY A 136 1.93 -0.77 -7.78
CA GLY A 136 1.82 -2.21 -7.98
C GLY A 136 1.20 -2.67 -9.29
N GLY A 137 0.77 -1.72 -10.13
CA GLY A 137 0.20 -1.94 -11.45
C GLY A 137 -1.25 -2.46 -11.43
N PRO A 138 -1.84 -2.66 -12.62
CA PRO A 138 -3.26 -2.93 -12.78
C PRO A 138 -3.74 -4.23 -12.11
N ASP A 139 -2.87 -5.22 -11.88
CA ASP A 139 -3.25 -6.46 -11.18
C ASP A 139 -3.52 -6.23 -9.70
N GLN A 140 -2.65 -5.47 -9.01
CA GLN A 140 -2.83 -5.14 -7.60
C GLN A 140 -4.02 -4.21 -7.38
N VAL A 141 -4.30 -3.30 -8.32
CA VAL A 141 -5.52 -2.48 -8.29
C VAL A 141 -6.77 -3.34 -8.37
N VAL A 142 -6.80 -4.31 -9.29
CA VAL A 142 -7.94 -5.24 -9.44
C VAL A 142 -8.12 -6.05 -8.16
N GLU A 143 -7.03 -6.52 -7.57
CA GLU A 143 -7.05 -7.26 -6.31
C GLU A 143 -7.58 -6.42 -5.14
N LEU A 144 -7.11 -5.18 -4.98
CA LEU A 144 -7.62 -4.24 -3.98
C LEU A 144 -9.13 -3.99 -4.15
N LEU A 145 -9.58 -3.74 -5.38
CA LEU A 145 -11.00 -3.52 -5.67
C LEU A 145 -11.84 -4.77 -5.36
N SER A 146 -11.32 -5.96 -5.70
CA SER A 146 -11.96 -7.24 -5.37
C SER A 146 -12.05 -7.47 -3.86
N LEU A 147 -10.99 -7.16 -3.12
CA LEU A 147 -10.98 -7.31 -1.67
C LEU A 147 -12.04 -6.42 -1.01
N LEU A 148 -12.04 -5.12 -1.32
CA LEU A 148 -13.00 -4.16 -0.75
C LEU A 148 -14.45 -4.49 -1.09
N ALA A 149 -14.68 -5.01 -2.29
CA ALA A 149 -16.00 -5.41 -2.74
C ALA A 149 -16.48 -6.68 -2.00
N THR A 150 -15.62 -7.70 -1.87
CA THR A 150 -15.97 -8.98 -1.20
C THR A 150 -16.11 -8.85 0.32
N GLU A 151 -15.34 -7.96 0.94
CA GLU A 151 -15.39 -7.75 2.39
C GLU A 151 -16.47 -6.73 2.85
N GLY A 152 -17.29 -6.24 1.91
CA GLY A 152 -18.44 -5.38 2.24
C GLY A 152 -18.06 -3.94 2.64
N ALA A 153 -16.83 -3.54 2.35
CA ALA A 153 -16.27 -2.21 2.62
C ALA A 153 -16.76 -1.16 1.61
N LYS A 154 -18.08 -0.98 1.57
CA LYS A 154 -18.74 -0.02 0.68
C LYS A 154 -18.22 1.41 0.86
N PRO A 155 -17.97 1.93 2.09
CA PRO A 155 -17.45 3.28 2.28
C PRO A 155 -16.05 3.48 1.66
N GLU A 156 -15.13 2.55 1.91
CA GLU A 156 -13.76 2.56 1.42
C GLU A 156 -13.74 2.42 -0.11
N LEU A 157 -14.56 1.51 -0.64
CA LEU A 157 -14.74 1.34 -2.07
C LEU A 157 -15.28 2.63 -2.74
N GLN A 158 -16.28 3.27 -2.14
CA GLN A 158 -16.79 4.56 -2.64
C GLN A 158 -15.75 5.67 -2.56
N LEU A 159 -14.95 5.70 -1.51
CA LEU A 159 -13.86 6.68 -1.33
C LEU A 159 -12.80 6.51 -2.43
N ILE A 160 -12.35 5.28 -2.69
CA ILE A 160 -11.37 4.97 -3.74
C ILE A 160 -11.93 5.32 -5.12
N LEU A 161 -13.17 4.93 -5.42
CA LEU A 161 -13.82 5.24 -6.70
C LEU A 161 -14.02 6.74 -6.90
N LYS A 162 -14.23 7.52 -5.83
CA LYS A 162 -14.25 8.98 -5.90
C LYS A 162 -12.86 9.51 -6.28
N ARG A 163 -11.82 9.05 -5.57
CA ARG A 163 -10.41 9.42 -5.83
C ARG A 163 -9.90 8.99 -7.20
N LEU A 164 -10.44 7.93 -7.80
CA LEU A 164 -10.12 7.51 -9.18
C LEU A 164 -10.38 8.62 -10.21
N ASN A 165 -11.37 9.48 -9.95
CA ASN A 165 -11.65 10.62 -10.83
C ASN A 165 -10.60 11.74 -10.69
N GLU A 166 -9.88 11.77 -9.57
CA GLU A 166 -8.92 12.80 -9.17
C GLU A 166 -7.46 12.33 -9.34
N SER A 167 -7.22 11.03 -9.49
CA SER A 167 -5.88 10.44 -9.65
C SER A 167 -5.22 10.85 -10.97
N SER A 168 -3.90 10.65 -11.05
CA SER A 168 -3.10 10.95 -12.25
C SER A 168 -3.11 9.84 -13.31
N ILE A 169 -3.69 8.68 -12.99
CA ILE A 169 -3.81 7.53 -13.89
C ILE A 169 -4.50 7.92 -15.20
N SER A 170 -4.03 7.39 -16.33
CA SER A 170 -4.60 7.68 -17.65
C SER A 170 -5.92 6.95 -17.90
N PHE A 171 -6.74 7.47 -18.82
CA PHE A 171 -7.93 6.75 -19.30
C PHE A 171 -7.62 5.32 -19.77
N GLU A 172 -6.52 5.12 -20.52
CA GLU A 172 -6.14 3.80 -21.05
C GLU A 172 -5.86 2.78 -19.94
N GLU A 173 -5.24 3.21 -18.85
CA GLU A 173 -4.97 2.34 -17.71
C GLU A 173 -6.24 1.98 -16.94
N ILE A 174 -7.16 2.94 -16.78
CA ILE A 174 -8.48 2.66 -16.20
C ILE A 174 -9.24 1.66 -17.07
N GLU A 175 -9.20 1.81 -18.39
CA GLU A 175 -9.86 0.88 -19.32
C GLU A 175 -9.28 -0.54 -19.20
N ARG A 176 -7.95 -0.67 -19.06
CA ARG A 176 -7.31 -1.96 -18.78
C ARG A 176 -7.76 -2.57 -17.45
N ILE A 177 -7.89 -1.75 -16.41
CA ILE A 177 -8.40 -2.20 -15.09
C ILE A 177 -9.84 -2.70 -15.24
N VAL A 178 -10.72 -1.93 -15.87
CA VAL A 178 -12.12 -2.31 -16.13
C VAL A 178 -12.19 -3.65 -16.87
N ALA A 179 -11.43 -3.81 -17.96
CA ALA A 179 -11.41 -5.04 -18.74
C ALA A 179 -10.86 -6.26 -17.97
N ARG A 180 -10.00 -6.03 -16.97
CA ARG A 180 -9.50 -7.09 -16.07
C ARG A 180 -10.54 -7.45 -15.01
N VAL A 181 -11.18 -6.48 -14.38
CA VAL A 181 -12.28 -6.71 -13.43
C VAL A 181 -13.41 -7.49 -14.13
N GLN A 182 -13.81 -7.07 -15.33
CA GLN A 182 -14.84 -7.77 -16.13
C GLN A 182 -14.50 -9.22 -16.44
N ARG A 183 -13.23 -9.57 -16.65
CA ARG A 183 -12.82 -10.96 -16.89
C ARG A 183 -12.80 -11.81 -15.63
N ARG A 184 -12.56 -11.20 -14.47
CA ARG A 184 -12.43 -11.89 -13.18
C ARG A 184 -13.76 -12.05 -12.46
N TRP A 185 -14.73 -11.21 -12.77
CA TRP A 185 -16.03 -11.12 -12.09
C TRP A 185 -17.12 -11.83 -12.90
N ASN A 186 -17.78 -12.83 -12.30
CA ASN A 186 -18.92 -13.52 -12.91
C ASN A 186 -20.22 -12.74 -12.64
N GLU A 187 -21.21 -12.86 -13.54
CA GLU A 187 -22.47 -12.09 -13.52
C GLU A 187 -23.34 -12.24 -12.24
N ASP A 188 -23.03 -13.19 -11.35
CA ASP A 188 -23.85 -13.56 -10.18
C ASP A 188 -23.54 -12.77 -8.88
N ASP A 189 -22.52 -11.92 -8.87
CA ASP A 189 -22.13 -11.18 -7.66
C ASP A 189 -22.80 -9.79 -7.64
N ASP A 190 -23.72 -9.62 -6.68
CA ASP A 190 -24.59 -8.45 -6.36
C ASP A 190 -23.87 -7.12 -6.04
N LEU A 191 -22.62 -6.95 -6.47
CA LEU A 191 -21.79 -5.79 -6.20
C LEU A 191 -21.78 -4.82 -7.39
N ASP A 192 -22.26 -3.59 -7.17
CA ASP A 192 -22.27 -2.46 -8.11
C ASP A 192 -20.87 -2.00 -8.60
N LEU A 193 -19.81 -2.78 -8.40
CA LEU A 193 -18.43 -2.43 -8.74
C LEU A 193 -18.25 -2.13 -10.23
N LEU A 194 -18.71 -3.01 -11.11
CA LEU A 194 -18.56 -2.84 -12.57
C LEU A 194 -19.28 -1.59 -13.09
N PRO A 195 -20.56 -1.34 -12.76
CA PRO A 195 -21.24 -0.09 -13.11
C PRO A 195 -20.51 1.16 -12.60
N LEU A 196 -19.98 1.12 -11.37
CA LEU A 196 -19.27 2.26 -10.79
C LEU A 196 -17.91 2.52 -11.48
N LEU A 197 -17.16 1.47 -11.82
CA LEU A 197 -15.91 1.58 -12.57
C LEU A 197 -16.14 2.10 -13.99
N HIS A 198 -17.17 1.59 -14.69
CA HIS A 198 -17.57 2.09 -16.01
C HIS A 198 -17.93 3.58 -15.97
N ARG A 199 -18.64 4.01 -14.92
CA ARG A 199 -18.98 5.41 -14.72
C ARG A 199 -17.75 6.28 -14.48
N ALA A 200 -16.79 5.82 -13.67
CA ALA A 200 -15.54 6.53 -13.43
C ALA A 200 -14.67 6.61 -14.70
N CYS A 201 -14.57 5.50 -15.44
CA CYS A 201 -13.89 5.41 -16.74
C CYS A 201 -14.45 6.42 -17.75
N CYS A 202 -15.78 6.46 -17.91
CA CYS A 202 -16.44 7.45 -18.75
C CYS A 202 -16.11 8.89 -18.33
N ARG A 203 -16.20 9.21 -17.03
CA ARG A 203 -15.90 10.56 -16.51
C ARG A 203 -14.45 10.98 -16.82
N LYS A 204 -13.50 10.06 -16.65
CA LYS A 204 -12.09 10.30 -16.95
C LYS A 204 -11.88 10.59 -18.43
N LYS A 205 -12.46 9.76 -19.31
CA LYS A 205 -12.45 9.94 -20.76
C LYS A 205 -12.93 11.34 -21.17
N TYR A 206 -14.04 11.79 -20.61
CA TYR A 206 -14.58 13.12 -20.93
C TYR A 206 -13.65 14.25 -20.45
N ARG A 207 -13.01 14.13 -19.28
CA ARG A 207 -12.05 15.13 -18.78
C ARG A 207 -10.78 15.22 -19.62
N GLU A 208 -10.26 14.09 -20.08
CA GLU A 208 -9.05 14.05 -20.91
C GLU A 208 -9.31 14.52 -22.34
N ILE A 209 -10.49 14.21 -22.91
CA ILE A 209 -10.87 14.63 -24.27
C ILE A 209 -11.32 16.10 -24.33
N MET A 210 -11.86 16.66 -23.24
CA MET A 210 -12.27 18.08 -23.16
C MET A 210 -11.46 18.86 -22.11
N PRO A 211 -10.22 19.28 -22.42
CA PRO A 211 -9.43 20.10 -21.51
C PRO A 211 -9.99 21.54 -21.48
N VAL A 212 -10.87 21.83 -20.51
CA VAL A 212 -11.20 23.10 -19.80
C VAL A 212 -11.12 24.47 -20.55
N SER A 213 -11.04 24.55 -21.87
CA SER A 213 -10.91 25.83 -22.59
C SER A 213 -12.22 26.60 -22.81
N TRP A 214 -13.32 26.18 -22.17
CA TRP A 214 -14.65 26.77 -22.40
C TRP A 214 -15.25 27.52 -21.21
N TYR A 215 -14.47 27.72 -20.13
CA TYR A 215 -14.79 28.67 -19.07
C TYR A 215 -13.71 29.75 -19.00
N ALA A 216 -13.70 30.63 -20.00
CA ALA A 216 -13.06 31.95 -19.94
C ALA A 216 -14.13 33.00 -20.27
#